data_AF-A0A6P0WXZ9-F1
#
_entry.id   AF-A0A6P0WXZ9-F1
#
_cell.length_a   1.000
_cell.length_b   1.000
_cell.length_c   1.000
_cell.angle_alpha   90.00
_cell.angle_beta   90.00
_cell.angle_gamma   90.00
#
_symmetry.space_group_name_H-M   'P 1'
#
loop_
_entity.id
_entity.type
_entity.pdbx_description
1 polymer ?
#
loop_
_entity_poly.entity_id
_entity_poly.type
_entity_poly.pdbx_seq_one_letter_code
_entity_poly.pdbx_strand_id
1 'polypeptide(L)' 'MALPQLNIRIPPHIDEQLKAHAACNGTTKTEVVLSALALYLDCAEDVPLREKVAVIEERLAVLEAEMHCTQTMPLMER' A
#
# COMPACT_ATOMS: atom_id res chain seq x y z
N MET A 1 -15.43 -26.84 4.80
CA MET A 1 -16.22 -25.76 4.18
C MET A 1 -15.46 -25.27 2.97
N ALA A 2 -16.11 -25.10 1.81
CA ALA A 2 -15.42 -24.65 0.59
C ALA A 2 -15.07 -23.16 0.71
N LEU A 3 -13.92 -22.73 0.19
CA LEU A 3 -13.60 -21.30 0.14
C LEU A 3 -14.61 -20.57 -0.76
N PRO A 4 -15.14 -19.41 -0.34
CA PRO A 4 -15.99 -18.58 -1.19
C PRO A 4 -15.19 -18.13 -2.42
N GLN A 5 -15.82 -18.18 -3.60
CA GLN A 5 -15.21 -17.79 -4.87
C GLN A 5 -15.76 -16.45 -5.34
N LEU A 6 -14.88 -15.59 -5.86
CA LEU A 6 -15.23 -14.30 -6.45
C LEU A 6 -14.89 -14.31 -7.95
N ASN A 7 -15.90 -14.09 -8.79
CA ASN A 7 -15.71 -13.89 -10.23
C ASN A 7 -16.01 -12.43 -10.57
N ILE A 8 -15.04 -11.74 -11.13
CA ILE A 8 -15.09 -10.30 -11.42
C ILE A 8 -14.65 -10.05 -12.86
N ARG A 9 -15.34 -9.12 -13.51
CA ARG A 9 -15.03 -8.69 -14.89
C ARG A 9 -14.19 -7.42 -14.81
N ILE A 10 -12.94 -7.51 -15.25
CA ILE A 10 -11.97 -6.43 -15.11
C ILE A 10 -11.64 -5.89 -16.51
N PRO A 11 -11.57 -4.55 -16.70
CA PRO A 11 -11.09 -3.97 -17.96
C PRO A 11 -9.66 -4.42 -18.28
N PRO A 12 -9.31 -4.54 -19.58
CA PRO A 12 -8.01 -5.10 -19.99
C PRO A 12 -6.81 -4.29 -19.49
N HIS A 13 -6.93 -2.96 -19.45
CA HIS A 13 -5.87 -2.09 -18.94
C HIS A 13 -5.56 -2.32 -17.45
N ILE A 14 -6.57 -2.67 -16.64
CA ILE A 14 -6.37 -2.97 -15.22
C ILE A 14 -5.79 -4.38 -15.05
N ASP A 15 -6.18 -5.36 -15.88
CA ASP A 15 -5.56 -6.69 -15.86
C ASP A 15 -4.06 -6.64 -16.15
N GLU A 16 -3.63 -5.77 -17.06
CA GLU A 16 -2.21 -5.53 -17.36
C GLU A 16 -1.47 -4.91 -16.16
N GLN A 17 -2.05 -3.90 -15.52
CA GLN A 17 -1.46 -3.29 -14.31
C GLN A 17 -1.37 -4.30 -13.15
N LEU A 18 -2.42 -5.11 -12.95
CA LEU A 18 -2.41 -6.19 -11.96
C LEU A 18 -1.31 -7.22 -12.23
N LYS A 19 -1.09 -7.61 -13.50
CA LYS A 19 0.02 -8.50 -13.88
C LYS A 19 1.38 -7.87 -13.57
N ALA A 20 1.57 -6.61 -13.93
CA ALA A 20 2.84 -5.91 -13.72
C ALA A 20 3.16 -5.81 -12.21
N HIS A 21 2.17 -5.46 -11.39
CA HIS A 21 2.32 -5.37 -9.95
C HIS A 21 2.60 -6.74 -9.31
N ALA A 22 1.87 -7.77 -9.71
CA ALA A 22 2.10 -9.15 -9.26
C ALA A 22 3.53 -9.63 -9.61
N ALA A 23 4.00 -9.36 -10.83
CA ALA A 23 5.34 -9.71 -11.26
C ALA A 23 6.44 -8.96 -10.48
N CYS A 24 6.24 -7.68 -10.19
CA CYS A 24 7.21 -6.87 -9.44
C CYS A 24 7.36 -7.34 -7.98
N ASN A 25 6.24 -7.70 -7.35
CA ASN A 25 6.23 -8.03 -5.92
C ASN A 25 6.41 -9.52 -5.65
N GLY A 26 6.44 -10.36 -6.70
CA GLY A 26 6.51 -11.82 -6.58
C GLY A 26 5.22 -12.43 -6.02
N THR A 27 4.07 -11.78 -6.23
CA THR A 27 2.77 -12.19 -5.70
C THR A 27 1.85 -12.66 -6.83
N THR A 28 0.66 -13.17 -6.46
CA THR A 28 -0.35 -13.56 -7.45
C THR A 28 -1.35 -12.43 -7.73
N LYS A 29 -1.97 -12.45 -8.90
CA LYS A 29 -3.07 -11.52 -9.21
C LYS A 29 -4.17 -11.53 -8.15
N THR A 30 -4.53 -12.72 -7.68
CA THR A 30 -5.56 -12.90 -6.64
C THR A 30 -5.15 -12.22 -5.35
N GLU A 31 -3.90 -12.38 -4.93
CA GLU A 31 -3.36 -11.76 -3.72
C GLU A 31 -3.34 -10.23 -3.83
N VAL A 32 -2.97 -9.67 -5.00
CA VAL A 32 -3.06 -8.23 -5.24
C VAL A 32 -4.50 -7.73 -5.15
N VAL A 33 -5.47 -8.46 -5.70
CA VAL A 33 -6.90 -8.10 -5.62
C VAL A 33 -7.40 -8.19 -4.17
N LEU A 34 -6.99 -9.21 -3.43
CA LEU A 34 -7.35 -9.37 -2.01
C LEU A 34 -6.75 -8.24 -1.16
N SER A 35 -5.47 -7.90 -1.35
CA SER A 35 -4.85 -6.75 -0.69
C SER A 35 -5.58 -5.45 -1.02
N ALA A 36 -5.93 -5.20 -2.28
CA ALA A 36 -6.67 -4.01 -2.69
C ALA A 36 -8.06 -3.94 -2.05
N LEU A 37 -8.78 -5.07 -1.97
CA LEU A 37 -10.07 -5.15 -1.29
C LEU A 37 -9.94 -4.95 0.22
N ALA A 38 -8.94 -5.54 0.85
CA ALA A 38 -8.66 -5.38 2.28
C ALA A 38 -8.36 -3.92 2.62
N LEU A 39 -7.54 -3.25 1.82
CA LEU A 39 -7.25 -1.82 1.94
C LEU A 39 -8.51 -0.96 1.74
N TYR A 40 -9.32 -1.27 0.72
CA TYR A 40 -10.54 -0.51 0.43
C TYR A 40 -11.61 -0.65 1.53
N LEU A 41 -11.73 -1.84 2.12
CA LEU A 41 -12.69 -2.13 3.17
C LEU A 41 -12.16 -1.83 4.59
N ASP A 42 -10.97 -1.24 4.71
CA ASP A 42 -10.26 -1.00 5.98
C ASP A 42 -10.11 -2.28 6.83
N CYS A 43 -10.10 -3.44 6.17
CA CYS A 43 -9.91 -4.75 6.76
C CYS A 43 -8.41 -5.09 6.74
N ALA A 44 -7.61 -4.20 7.32
CA ALA A 44 -6.16 -4.29 7.29
C ALA A 44 -5.58 -5.52 8.02
N GLU A 45 -6.38 -6.30 8.75
CA GLU A 45 -5.91 -7.51 9.44
C GLU A 45 -5.28 -8.54 8.48
N ASP A 46 -5.80 -8.68 7.25
CA ASP A 46 -5.33 -9.65 6.23
C ASP A 46 -4.27 -9.12 5.26
N VAL A 47 -3.83 -7.85 5.39
CA VAL A 47 -2.78 -7.30 4.52
C VAL A 47 -1.41 -7.91 4.91
N PRO A 48 -0.60 -8.42 3.95
CA PRO A 48 0.72 -8.97 4.23
C PRO A 48 1.58 -8.01 5.04
N LEU A 49 2.32 -8.54 6.02
CA LEU A 49 3.14 -7.73 6.93
C LEU A 49 4.09 -6.77 6.19
N ARG A 50 4.60 -7.19 5.03
CA ARG A 50 5.47 -6.40 4.16
C ARG A 50 4.80 -5.12 3.65
N GLU A 51 3.53 -5.19 3.25
CA GLU A 51 2.76 -4.01 2.80
C GLU A 51 2.49 -3.06 3.97
N LYS A 52 2.17 -3.61 5.15
CA LYS A 52 1.99 -2.81 6.38
C LYS A 52 3.26 -2.05 6.75
N VAL A 53 4.41 -2.71 6.69
CA VAL A 53 5.71 -2.09 6.99
C VAL A 53 6.04 -1.00 5.98
N ALA A 54 5.81 -1.22 4.68
CA ALA A 54 6.06 -0.21 3.65
C ALA A 54 5.25 1.08 3.87
N VAL A 55 3.96 0.96 4.24
CA VAL A 55 3.12 2.13 4.57
C VAL A 55 3.63 2.85 5.82
N ILE A 56 4.12 2.12 6.81
CA ILE A 56 4.71 2.72 8.02
C ILE A 56 6.00 3.47 7.68
N GLU A 57 6.88 2.87 6.88
CA GLU A 57 8.13 3.50 6.43
C GLU A 57 7.87 4.80 5.67
N GLU A 58 6.88 4.82 4.78
CA GLU A 58 6.49 6.03 4.04
C GLU A 58 5.98 7.15 4.97
N ARG A 59 5.08 6.82 5.90
CA ARG A 59 4.55 7.80 6.87
C ARG A 59 5.64 8.32 7.81
N LEU A 60 6.58 7.46 8.18
CA LEU A 60 7.70 7.81 9.04
C LEU A 60 8.68 8.75 8.32
N ALA A 61 8.95 8.52 7.03
CA ALA A 61 9.76 9.43 6.21
C ALA A 61 9.15 10.84 6.10
N VAL A 62 7.81 10.95 6.00
CA VAL A 62 7.12 12.25 6.02
C VAL A 62 7.28 12.94 7.38
N LEU A 63 7.06 12.22 8.48
CA LEU A 63 7.25 12.78 9.83
C LEU A 63 8.69 13.22 10.08
N GLU A 64 9.68 12.44 9.65
CA GLU A 64 11.09 12.78 9.78
C GLU A 64 11.43 14.05 8.98
N ALA A 65 10.88 14.20 7.76
CA ALA A 65 11.05 15.39 6.95
C ALA A 65 10.43 16.64 7.62
N GLU A 66 9.25 16.52 8.22
CA GLU A 66 8.58 17.60 8.96
C GLU A 66 9.36 18.00 10.23
N MET A 67 9.92 17.01 10.95
CA MET A 67 10.78 17.25 12.11
C MET A 67 12.11 17.92 11.73
N HIS A 68 12.72 17.53 10.62
CA HIS A 68 13.96 18.17 10.14
C HIS A 68 13.73 19.60 9.63
N CYS A 69 12.54 19.91 9.11
CA CYS A 69 12.17 21.28 8.72
C CYS A 69 11.92 22.20 9.93
N THR A 70 11.43 21.68 11.06
CA THR A 70 11.23 22.47 12.29
C THR A 70 12.52 22.79 13.04
N GLN A 71 13.61 22.05 12.81
CA GLN A 71 14.92 22.34 13.42
C GLN A 71 15.75 23.38 12.64
N THR A 72 15.32 23.77 11.43
CA THR A 72 16.03 24.72 10.55
C THR A 72 15.32 26.07 10.37
N MET A 73 14.54 26.52 11.35
CA MET A 73 14.21 27.95 11.48
C MET A 73 15.36 28.63 12.26
N PRO A 74 16.27 29.38 11.60
CA PRO A 74 17.18 30.24 12.34
C PRO A 74 16.33 31.28 13.06
N LEU A 75 16.67 31.59 14.31
CA LEU A 75 16.15 32.75 15.02
C LEU A 75 16.42 34.00 14.17
N MET A 76 15.43 34.40 13.36
CA MET A 76 15.24 35.78 12.96
C MET A 76 14.29 36.37 14.00
N GLU A 77 14.83 37.11 14.97
CA GLU A 77 14.34 38.44 15.33
C GLU A 77 15.17 39.06 16.48
N ARG A 78 15.84 40.17 16.11
CA ARG A 78 16.19 41.37 16.89
C ARG A 78 17.36 41.35 17.88
#